data_AF-A0A9E4FG68-F1
#
_entry.id   AF-A0A9E4FG68-F1
#
_cell.length_a   1.000
_cell.length_b   1.000
_cell.length_c   1.000
_cell.angle_alpha   90.00
_cell.angle_beta   90.00
_cell.angle_gamma   90.00
#
_symmetry.space_group_name_H-M   'P 1'
#
loop_
_entity.id
_entity.type
_entity.pdbx_description
1 polymer ?
#
loop_
_entity_poly.entity_id
_entity_poly.type
_entity_poly.pdbx_seq_one_letter_code
_entity_poly.pdbx_strand_id
1 'polypeptide(L)'
;MLYLGYGPLKTRSVGTSDRKEFATALKQNAAIQSGESATLSIAVPANHEDEMRVALALMSAYGAIGGRSRNGWGSFSLLPRGDASPAPDVNLAQFRRPWRDALEVDWVHALGVDDQWPLIWQTTHTDEDWRQIMRNLAIVKIGVRTLFSLNGPPHPTPVDRHWLSYPITRHPTAAWRKTSGRLPNSLRFKVRQDSENPEKLRGVIFHAPCLPTREFSPCKTVIERVWECVHRFLDGPATVALERISE
;
A
#
# COMPACT_ATOMS: atom_id res chain seq x y z
N MET A 1 14.85 -0.88 -15.45
CA MET A 1 15.29 -1.26 -14.09
C MET A 1 14.10 -1.13 -13.14
N LEU A 2 13.60 -2.25 -12.61
CA LEU A 2 12.41 -2.31 -11.76
C LEU A 2 12.79 -1.83 -10.34
N TYR A 3 12.48 -0.59 -9.98
CA TYR A 3 12.68 -0.12 -8.60
C TYR A 3 11.56 -0.69 -7.72
N LEU A 4 11.84 -1.86 -7.15
CA LEU A 4 10.94 -2.66 -6.30
C LEU A 4 10.67 -2.04 -4.91
N GLY A 5 11.12 -0.81 -4.66
CA GLY A 5 10.93 -0.14 -3.37
C GLY A 5 11.76 -0.71 -2.21
N TYR A 6 12.72 -1.60 -2.51
CA TYR A 6 13.85 -1.89 -1.64
C TYR A 6 14.45 -0.58 -1.13
N GLY A 7 14.97 -0.57 0.10
CA GLY A 7 15.61 0.59 0.74
C GLY A 7 16.73 1.22 -0.09
N PRO A 8 17.65 2.02 0.49
CA PRO A 8 18.78 2.53 -0.27
C PRO A 8 19.47 1.36 -1.00
N LEU A 9 19.58 1.44 -2.33
CA LEU A 9 20.19 0.41 -3.15
C LEU A 9 21.63 0.80 -3.49
N LYS A 10 22.55 -0.16 -3.49
CA LYS A 10 23.85 -0.05 -4.14
C LYS A 10 23.75 -0.70 -5.51
N THR A 11 24.22 0.00 -6.55
CA THR A 11 24.48 -0.59 -7.86
C THR A 11 25.82 -1.32 -7.81
N ARG A 12 25.83 -2.61 -8.16
CA ARG A 12 27.04 -3.43 -8.27
C ARG A 12 27.20 -3.90 -9.70
N SER A 13 28.41 -3.80 -10.26
CA SER A 13 28.76 -4.47 -11.51
C SER A 13 28.79 -5.97 -11.27
N VAL A 14 28.07 -6.73 -12.10
CA VAL A 14 28.01 -8.19 -12.07
C VAL A 14 28.35 -8.68 -13.48
N GLY A 15 29.18 -9.72 -13.57
CA GLY A 15 29.68 -10.25 -14.85
C GLY A 15 31.20 -10.19 -14.97
N THR A 16 31.72 -10.79 -16.05
CA THR A 16 33.14 -10.79 -16.39
C THR A 16 33.57 -9.46 -17.01
N SER A 17 34.88 -9.20 -17.12
CA SER A 17 35.44 -7.96 -17.68
C SER A 17 34.81 -7.54 -19.02
N ASP A 18 34.38 -8.52 -19.82
CA ASP A 18 33.89 -8.33 -21.19
C ASP A 18 32.35 -8.14 -21.26
N ARG A 19 31.60 -8.40 -20.18
CA ARG A 19 30.16 -8.13 -20.06
C ARG A 19 29.81 -7.64 -18.66
N LYS A 20 29.82 -6.32 -18.46
CA LYS A 20 29.36 -5.68 -17.22
C LYS A 20 27.84 -5.48 -17.25
N GLU A 21 27.13 -6.28 -16.48
CA GLU A 21 25.74 -6.01 -16.11
C GLU A 21 25.69 -5.25 -14.78
N PHE A 22 24.63 -4.47 -14.54
CA PHE A 22 24.45 -3.75 -13.28
C PHE A 22 23.28 -4.35 -12.51
N ALA A 23 23.57 -4.97 -11.37
CA ALA A 23 22.55 -5.41 -10.42
C ALA A 23 22.38 -4.39 -9.30
N THR A 24 21.21 -4.40 -8.66
CA THR A 24 20.98 -3.63 -7.43
C THR A 24 20.88 -4.55 -6.23
N ALA A 25 21.64 -4.20 -5.19
CA ALA A 25 21.58 -4.85 -3.89
C ALA A 25 21.16 -3.82 -2.84
N LEU A 26 20.53 -4.27 -1.75
CA LEU A 26 20.26 -3.41 -0.61
C LEU A 26 21.57 -2.87 -0.03
N LYS A 27 21.62 -1.57 0.27
CA LYS A 27 22.76 -0.90 0.91
C LYS A 27 22.97 -1.42 2.33
N GLN A 28 21.88 -1.81 3.00
CA GLN A 28 21.82 -2.39 4.34
C GLN A 28 20.61 -3.34 4.43
N ASN A 29 20.70 -4.35 5.30
CA ASN A 29 19.57 -5.24 5.61
C ASN A 29 18.40 -4.45 6.24
N ALA A 30 17.21 -5.05 6.26
CA ALA A 30 16.09 -4.51 7.05
C ALA A 30 16.49 -4.47 8.54
N ALA A 31 15.84 -3.62 9.33
CA ALA A 31 16.10 -3.57 10.78
C ALA A 31 15.53 -4.80 11.50
N ILE A 32 14.39 -5.30 11.02
CA ILE A 32 13.70 -6.51 11.49
C ILE A 32 13.61 -7.45 10.28
N GLN A 33 14.05 -8.70 10.43
CA GLN A 33 14.01 -9.68 9.34
C GLN A 33 12.65 -10.36 9.23
N SER A 34 12.34 -10.89 8.05
CA SER A 34 11.18 -11.77 7.86
C SER A 34 11.28 -12.99 8.79
N GLY A 35 10.17 -13.33 9.45
CA GLY A 35 10.10 -14.44 10.40
C GLY A 35 10.46 -14.06 11.84
N GLU A 36 11.02 -12.87 12.08
CA GLU A 36 11.17 -12.36 13.43
C GLU A 36 9.81 -11.98 14.02
N SER A 37 9.66 -12.17 15.34
CA SER A 37 8.43 -11.87 16.07
C SER A 37 8.74 -11.22 17.41
N ALA A 38 7.75 -10.49 17.94
CA ALA A 38 7.80 -9.88 19.26
C ALA A 38 6.42 -9.97 19.92
N THR A 39 6.38 -9.88 21.25
CA THR A 39 5.12 -9.84 22.00
C THR A 39 4.64 -8.41 22.20
N LEU A 40 3.38 -8.16 21.87
CA LEU A 40 2.67 -6.92 22.16
C LEU A 40 1.72 -7.17 23.35
N SER A 41 2.00 -6.54 24.48
CA SER A 41 1.12 -6.55 25.66
C SER A 41 0.48 -5.17 25.81
N ILE A 42 -0.84 -5.12 25.94
CA ILE A 42 -1.61 -3.87 26.04
C ILE A 42 -2.47 -3.94 27.30
N ALA A 43 -2.37 -2.90 28.13
CA ALA A 43 -3.32 -2.66 29.21
C ALA A 43 -4.31 -1.59 28.74
N VAL A 44 -5.60 -1.92 28.78
CA VAL A 44 -6.69 -1.03 28.34
C VAL A 44 -7.73 -0.93 29.45
N PRO A 45 -8.27 0.27 29.74
CA PRO A 45 -9.44 0.39 30.61
C PRO A 45 -10.61 -0.44 30.05
N ALA A 46 -11.38 -1.09 30.92
CA ALA A 46 -12.46 -1.99 30.50
C ALA A 46 -13.47 -1.34 29.54
N ASN A 47 -13.71 -0.03 29.67
CA ASN A 47 -14.63 0.72 28.80
C ASN A 47 -14.08 0.99 27.37
N HIS A 48 -12.82 0.67 27.09
CA HIS A 48 -12.19 0.80 25.76
C HIS A 48 -11.78 -0.56 25.17
N GLU A 49 -12.19 -1.68 25.78
CA GLU A 49 -11.82 -3.02 25.33
C GLU A 49 -12.28 -3.28 23.89
N ASP A 50 -13.53 -2.94 23.55
CA ASP A 50 -14.08 -3.14 22.21
C ASP A 50 -13.35 -2.29 21.14
N GLU A 51 -13.08 -1.02 21.46
CA GLU A 51 -12.33 -0.12 20.57
C GLU A 51 -10.91 -0.65 20.32
N MET A 52 -10.26 -1.20 21.34
CA MET A 52 -8.95 -1.80 21.22
C MET A 52 -9.00 -3.09 20.39
N ARG A 53 -10.02 -3.95 20.58
CA ARG A 53 -10.20 -5.15 19.75
C ARG A 53 -10.37 -4.79 18.28
N VAL A 54 -11.18 -3.77 17.98
CA VAL A 54 -11.32 -3.22 16.63
C VAL A 54 -9.98 -2.73 16.08
N ALA A 55 -9.22 -1.95 16.85
CA ALA A 55 -7.92 -1.45 16.43
C ALA A 55 -6.94 -2.59 16.11
N LEU A 56 -6.90 -3.63 16.94
CA LEU A 56 -6.08 -4.82 16.73
C LEU A 56 -6.52 -5.60 15.49
N ALA A 57 -7.83 -5.74 15.25
CA ALA A 57 -8.36 -6.37 14.05
C ALA A 57 -7.91 -5.63 12.78
N LEU A 58 -8.07 -4.30 12.74
CA LEU A 58 -7.63 -3.45 11.63
C LEU A 58 -6.10 -3.48 11.45
N MET A 59 -5.34 -3.51 12.54
CA MET A 59 -3.88 -3.66 12.48
C MET A 59 -3.47 -5.01 11.88
N SER A 60 -4.12 -6.10 12.30
CA SER A 60 -3.83 -7.42 11.76
C SER A 60 -4.20 -7.49 10.26
N ALA A 61 -5.38 -6.99 9.87
CA ALA A 61 -5.83 -7.02 8.49
C ALA A 61 -5.06 -6.08 7.56
N TYR A 62 -4.73 -4.86 8.00
CA TYR A 62 -4.27 -3.77 7.12
C TYR A 62 -3.03 -3.02 7.60
N GLY A 63 -2.55 -3.30 8.80
CA GLY A 63 -1.39 -2.66 9.39
C GLY A 63 -0.06 -3.05 8.72
N ALA A 64 0.85 -2.09 8.64
CA ALA A 64 2.24 -2.29 8.29
C ALA A 64 3.09 -1.17 8.92
N ILE A 65 4.30 -1.49 9.38
CA ILE A 65 5.16 -0.57 10.13
C ILE A 65 6.47 -0.24 9.40
N GLY A 66 7.10 0.86 9.79
CA GLY A 66 8.43 1.25 9.32
C GLY A 66 8.47 1.93 7.94
N GLY A 67 9.69 2.10 7.44
CA GLY A 67 9.94 2.77 6.17
C GLY A 67 9.32 2.01 5.00
N ARG A 68 8.60 2.72 4.12
CA ARG A 68 7.93 2.16 2.92
C ARG A 68 6.76 1.23 3.24
N SER A 69 6.18 1.29 4.44
CA SER A 69 5.08 0.41 4.87
C SER A 69 3.87 0.39 3.93
N ARG A 70 3.51 1.55 3.36
CA ARG A 70 2.46 1.69 2.34
C ARG A 70 2.68 0.86 1.07
N ASN A 71 3.85 0.24 0.90
CA ASN A 71 4.22 -0.59 -0.25
C ASN A 71 4.38 -2.08 0.11
N GLY A 72 3.91 -2.52 1.28
CA GLY A 72 3.99 -3.91 1.73
C GLY A 72 5.15 -4.22 2.69
N TRP A 73 6.13 -3.31 2.83
CA TRP A 73 7.23 -3.50 3.78
C TRP A 73 6.75 -3.42 5.23
N GLY A 74 7.33 -4.24 6.12
CA GLY A 74 6.91 -4.28 7.52
C GLY A 74 5.45 -4.70 7.71
N SER A 75 4.91 -5.46 6.75
CA SER A 75 3.68 -6.21 6.97
C SER A 75 3.88 -7.19 8.13
N PHE A 76 2.88 -7.29 8.98
CA PHE A 76 2.86 -8.19 10.14
C PHE A 76 1.46 -8.79 10.29
N SER A 77 1.40 -9.92 10.98
CA SER A 77 0.17 -10.53 11.49
C SER A 77 0.18 -10.45 13.01
N LEU A 78 -0.97 -10.20 13.61
CA LEU A 78 -1.13 -10.34 15.06
C LEU A 78 -1.68 -11.73 15.34
N LEU A 79 -0.92 -12.52 16.09
CA LEU A 79 -1.30 -13.88 16.49
C LEU A 79 -1.74 -13.87 17.95
N PRO A 80 -2.89 -14.48 18.29
CA PRO A 80 -3.30 -14.77 19.66
C PRO A 80 -2.17 -15.43 20.46
N ARG A 81 -2.02 -15.02 21.73
CA ARG A 81 -1.09 -15.65 22.66
C ARG A 81 -1.85 -16.21 23.86
N GLY A 82 -2.26 -17.48 23.74
CA GLY A 82 -3.04 -18.19 24.75
C GLY A 82 -4.50 -17.75 24.83
N ASP A 83 -5.26 -18.40 25.71
CA ASP A 83 -6.73 -18.28 25.78
C ASP A 83 -7.21 -16.89 26.22
N ALA A 84 -6.38 -16.16 26.96
CA ALA A 84 -6.68 -14.81 27.43
C ALA A 84 -6.55 -13.73 26.34
N SER A 85 -6.23 -14.09 25.09
CA SER A 85 -6.02 -13.15 23.99
C SER A 85 -6.55 -13.73 22.66
N PRO A 86 -7.86 -14.01 22.55
CA PRO A 86 -8.45 -14.56 21.34
C PRO A 86 -8.27 -13.63 20.15
N ALA A 87 -8.30 -14.20 18.94
CA ALA A 87 -8.29 -13.40 17.72
C ALA A 87 -9.49 -12.42 17.73
N PRO A 88 -9.29 -11.15 17.34
CA PRO A 88 -10.40 -10.21 17.25
C PRO A 88 -11.44 -10.68 16.22
N ASP A 89 -12.58 -11.18 16.71
CA ASP A 89 -13.78 -11.39 15.90
C ASP A 89 -14.50 -10.04 15.73
N VAL A 90 -14.14 -9.31 14.69
CA VAL A 90 -14.66 -7.96 14.40
C VAL A 90 -15.13 -7.93 12.97
N ASN A 91 -16.38 -7.52 12.76
CA ASN A 91 -16.89 -7.24 11.41
C ASN A 91 -16.22 -5.97 10.86
N LEU A 92 -15.20 -6.14 10.03
CA LEU A 92 -14.45 -5.03 9.41
C LEU A 92 -15.27 -4.30 8.34
N ALA A 93 -16.40 -4.86 7.89
CA ALA A 93 -17.26 -4.22 6.90
C ALA A 93 -17.88 -2.91 7.40
N GLN A 94 -17.97 -2.71 8.72
CA GLN A 94 -18.44 -1.45 9.31
C GLN A 94 -17.52 -0.24 9.02
N PHE A 95 -16.24 -0.48 8.68
CA PHE A 95 -15.27 0.57 8.37
C PHE A 95 -15.20 0.90 6.88
N ARG A 96 -16.25 0.55 6.13
CA ARG A 96 -16.35 0.79 4.70
C ARG A 96 -17.18 2.03 4.42
N ARG A 97 -16.82 2.78 3.38
CA ARG A 97 -17.57 3.95 2.92
C ARG A 97 -17.49 4.05 1.40
N PRO A 98 -18.54 4.51 0.70
CA PRO A 98 -18.43 4.85 -0.72
C PRO A 98 -17.20 5.72 -0.94
N TRP A 99 -16.32 5.32 -1.85
CA TRP A 99 -14.98 5.90 -1.88
C TRP A 99 -15.00 7.39 -2.26
N ARG A 100 -16.01 7.85 -2.99
CA ARG A 100 -16.22 9.26 -3.34
C ARG A 100 -16.69 10.11 -2.15
N ASP A 101 -17.42 9.51 -1.23
CA ASP A 101 -17.84 10.16 0.02
C ASP A 101 -16.63 10.29 0.96
N ALA A 102 -15.78 9.26 0.99
CA ALA A 102 -14.53 9.31 1.76
C ALA A 102 -13.55 10.41 1.28
N LEU A 103 -13.72 10.95 0.06
CA LEU A 103 -12.99 12.13 -0.42
C LEU A 103 -13.54 13.47 0.13
N GLU A 104 -14.42 13.46 1.11
CA GLU A 104 -14.91 14.69 1.77
C GLU A 104 -14.03 15.16 2.93
N VAL A 105 -13.18 14.27 3.46
CA VAL A 105 -12.28 14.57 4.59
C VAL A 105 -10.84 14.25 4.21
N ASP A 106 -9.89 14.94 4.84
CA ASP A 106 -8.48 14.90 4.48
C ASP A 106 -7.62 13.90 5.28
N TRP A 107 -8.29 12.96 5.97
CA TRP A 107 -7.65 11.89 6.73
C TRP A 107 -8.24 10.52 6.40
N VAL A 108 -7.42 9.48 6.54
CA VAL A 108 -7.81 8.10 6.26
C VAL A 108 -8.68 7.57 7.40
N HIS A 109 -9.96 7.34 7.10
CA HIS A 109 -10.99 6.98 8.08
C HIS A 109 -11.81 5.74 7.69
N ALA A 110 -11.71 5.30 6.44
CA ALA A 110 -12.48 4.18 5.92
C ALA A 110 -11.75 3.45 4.79
N LEU A 111 -12.16 2.21 4.57
CA LEU A 111 -11.89 1.46 3.35
C LEU A 111 -12.90 1.89 2.29
N GLY A 112 -12.43 2.15 1.07
CA GLY A 112 -13.32 2.52 -0.01
C GLY A 112 -14.15 1.33 -0.48
N VAL A 113 -15.41 1.56 -0.80
CA VAL A 113 -16.24 0.65 -1.61
C VAL A 113 -16.72 1.38 -2.85
N ASP A 114 -16.94 0.65 -3.93
CA ASP A 114 -17.77 1.10 -5.05
C ASP A 114 -19.07 0.30 -5.10
N ASP A 115 -19.83 0.47 -6.19
CA ASP A 115 -21.15 -0.16 -6.36
C ASP A 115 -21.09 -1.70 -6.44
N GLN A 116 -19.90 -2.29 -6.59
CA GLN A 116 -19.74 -3.72 -6.73
C GLN A 116 -19.21 -4.35 -5.44
N TRP A 117 -18.05 -3.90 -4.98
CA TRP A 117 -17.28 -4.57 -3.93
C TRP A 117 -16.40 -3.59 -3.15
N PRO A 118 -15.88 -3.99 -1.98
CA PRO A 118 -14.75 -3.32 -1.37
C PRO A 118 -13.59 -3.12 -2.36
N LEU A 119 -12.94 -1.97 -2.26
CA LEU A 119 -11.73 -1.64 -3.01
C LEU A 119 -10.52 -2.31 -2.37
N ILE A 120 -10.58 -3.65 -2.32
CA ILE A 120 -9.58 -4.54 -1.77
C ILE A 120 -9.35 -5.65 -2.79
N TRP A 121 -8.09 -5.80 -3.19
CA TRP A 121 -7.64 -6.80 -4.14
C TRP A 121 -6.60 -7.69 -3.48
N GLN A 122 -6.54 -8.95 -3.90
CA GLN A 122 -5.44 -9.84 -3.56
C GLN A 122 -4.83 -10.47 -4.82
N THR A 123 -3.56 -10.86 -4.73
CA THR A 123 -2.92 -11.65 -5.77
C THR A 123 -3.55 -13.04 -5.81
N THR A 124 -3.94 -13.49 -7.02
CA THR A 124 -4.42 -14.87 -7.20
C THR A 124 -3.29 -15.88 -7.01
N HIS A 125 -2.06 -15.48 -7.37
CA HIS A 125 -0.84 -16.22 -7.08
C HIS A 125 -0.47 -16.14 -5.60
N THR A 126 0.01 -17.27 -5.07
CA THR A 126 0.53 -17.43 -3.71
C THR A 126 1.95 -18.01 -3.73
N ASP A 127 2.77 -17.65 -2.75
CA ASP A 127 4.15 -18.15 -2.63
C ASP A 127 4.57 -18.25 -1.15
N GLU A 128 5.53 -19.11 -0.83
CA GLU A 128 6.15 -19.18 0.52
C GLU A 128 7.21 -18.08 0.69
N ASP A 129 7.89 -17.70 -0.39
CA ASP A 129 8.87 -16.62 -0.38
C ASP A 129 8.17 -15.27 -0.56
N TRP A 130 8.09 -14.52 0.55
CA TRP A 130 7.55 -13.16 0.57
C TRP A 130 8.17 -12.24 -0.50
N ARG A 131 9.40 -12.50 -0.95
CA ARG A 131 10.06 -11.70 -1.99
C ARG A 131 9.36 -11.83 -3.34
N GLN A 132 8.80 -13.00 -3.67
CA GLN A 132 8.02 -13.20 -4.89
C GLN A 132 6.72 -12.40 -4.83
N ILE A 133 6.04 -12.43 -3.67
CA ILE A 133 4.84 -11.61 -3.45
C ILE A 133 5.17 -10.12 -3.54
N MET A 134 6.24 -9.65 -2.91
CA MET A 134 6.66 -8.26 -2.98
C MET A 134 7.04 -7.84 -4.41
N ARG A 135 7.65 -8.74 -5.19
CA ARG A 135 7.91 -8.52 -6.63
C ARG A 135 6.61 -8.30 -7.39
N ASN A 136 5.61 -9.14 -7.17
CA ASN A 136 4.30 -9.02 -7.81
C ASN A 136 3.61 -7.70 -7.44
N LEU A 137 3.56 -7.36 -6.15
CA LEU A 137 3.00 -6.09 -5.68
C LEU A 137 3.71 -4.87 -6.30
N ALA A 138 5.02 -4.95 -6.46
CA ALA A 138 5.78 -3.87 -7.09
C ALA A 138 5.55 -3.79 -8.60
N ILE A 139 5.34 -4.90 -9.30
CA ILE A 139 4.92 -4.91 -10.71
C ILE A 139 3.57 -4.21 -10.86
N VAL A 140 2.58 -4.59 -10.04
CA VAL A 140 1.25 -3.93 -10.02
C VAL A 140 1.40 -2.43 -9.77
N LYS A 141 2.16 -2.07 -8.74
CA LYS A 141 2.42 -0.68 -8.40
C LYS A 141 3.08 0.07 -9.56
N ILE A 142 4.01 -0.53 -10.28
CA ILE A 142 4.63 0.09 -11.45
C ILE A 142 3.58 0.29 -12.55
N GLY A 143 2.72 -0.69 -12.80
CA GLY A 143 1.57 -0.55 -13.69
C GLY A 143 0.68 0.65 -13.35
N VAL A 144 0.25 0.76 -12.09
CA VAL A 144 -0.53 1.92 -11.58
C VAL A 144 0.21 3.23 -11.83
N ARG A 145 1.53 3.25 -11.63
CA ARG A 145 2.35 4.43 -11.84
C ARG A 145 2.50 4.80 -13.31
N THR A 146 2.49 3.83 -14.21
CA THR A 146 2.63 4.04 -15.65
C THR A 146 1.32 4.35 -16.37
N LEU A 147 0.17 4.20 -15.70
CA LEU A 147 -1.13 4.67 -16.22
C LEU A 147 -1.11 6.15 -16.62
N PHE A 148 -0.32 6.95 -15.90
CA PHE A 148 -0.24 8.39 -16.09
C PHE A 148 1.17 8.78 -16.51
N SER A 149 1.42 8.81 -17.82
CA SER A 149 2.69 9.25 -18.39
C SER A 149 3.04 10.68 -17.98
N LEU A 150 4.30 10.91 -17.64
CA LEU A 150 4.83 12.22 -17.30
C LEU A 150 5.62 12.76 -18.50
N ASN A 151 5.17 13.87 -19.06
CA ASN A 151 5.87 14.55 -20.15
C ASN A 151 6.57 15.81 -19.63
N GLY A 152 7.86 15.98 -19.93
CA GLY A 152 8.62 17.23 -19.81
C GLY A 152 8.48 18.03 -18.50
N PRO A 153 9.33 17.82 -17.47
CA PRO A 153 9.34 18.68 -16.28
C PRO A 153 10.00 20.05 -16.57
N PRO A 154 9.74 21.09 -15.76
CA PRO A 154 8.81 21.15 -14.63
C PRO A 154 7.34 21.33 -15.09
N HIS A 155 6.40 20.78 -14.33
CA HIS A 155 4.98 20.91 -14.65
C HIS A 155 4.41 22.23 -14.09
N PRO A 156 3.70 23.05 -14.88
CA PRO A 156 3.10 24.30 -14.38
C PRO A 156 2.00 24.01 -13.34
N THR A 157 1.19 22.98 -13.59
CA THR A 157 0.10 22.52 -12.71
C THR A 157 0.27 21.03 -12.39
N PRO A 158 -0.41 20.50 -11.35
CA PRO A 158 -0.37 19.07 -11.04
C PRO A 158 -1.09 18.27 -12.12
N VAL A 159 -0.36 17.39 -12.82
CA VAL A 159 -0.97 16.35 -13.68
C VAL A 159 -1.41 15.13 -12.88
N ASP A 160 -2.28 14.29 -13.45
CA ASP A 160 -2.90 13.08 -12.87
C ASP A 160 -1.96 12.24 -12.00
N ARG A 161 -0.74 11.99 -12.50
CA ARG A 161 0.28 11.21 -11.80
C ARG A 161 0.63 11.76 -10.41
N HIS A 162 0.60 13.08 -10.23
CA HIS A 162 0.93 13.75 -8.97
C HIS A 162 -0.11 13.46 -7.87
N TRP A 163 -1.38 13.24 -8.25
CA TRP A 163 -2.46 12.95 -7.30
C TRP A 163 -2.38 11.54 -6.69
N LEU A 164 -1.57 10.64 -7.28
CA LEU A 164 -1.28 9.34 -6.68
C LEU A 164 -0.26 9.42 -5.53
N SER A 165 0.71 10.33 -5.63
CA SER A 165 1.74 10.56 -4.61
C SER A 165 2.66 11.72 -4.99
N TYR A 166 3.12 12.50 -4.01
CA TYR A 166 4.09 13.58 -4.19
C TYR A 166 5.12 13.60 -3.04
N PRO A 167 6.42 13.90 -3.30
CA PRO A 167 7.04 14.28 -4.57
C PRO A 167 7.29 13.11 -5.54
N ILE A 168 7.42 13.44 -6.82
CA ILE A 168 7.88 12.53 -7.86
C ILE A 168 9.29 12.95 -8.30
N THR A 169 10.22 11.98 -8.32
CA THR A 169 11.62 12.20 -8.72
C THR A 169 11.70 12.88 -10.08
N ARG A 170 12.38 14.03 -10.15
CA ARG A 170 12.58 14.84 -11.38
C ARG A 170 11.31 15.40 -12.02
N HIS A 171 10.14 15.25 -11.40
CA HIS A 171 8.88 15.80 -11.89
C HIS A 171 8.21 16.66 -10.80
N PRO A 172 8.79 17.84 -10.47
CA PRO A 172 8.14 18.79 -9.58
C PRO A 172 6.99 19.51 -10.31
N THR A 173 6.03 20.01 -9.53
CA THR A 173 4.99 20.91 -10.02
C THR A 173 5.15 22.31 -9.42
N ALA A 174 5.08 23.35 -10.26
CA ALA A 174 5.22 24.74 -9.83
C ALA A 174 4.14 25.15 -8.83
N ALA A 175 2.92 24.63 -9.00
CA ALA A 175 1.78 24.86 -8.11
C ALA A 175 2.05 24.48 -6.65
N TRP A 176 2.92 23.49 -6.41
CA TRP A 176 3.24 23.00 -5.06
C TRP A 176 4.69 23.30 -4.65
N ARG A 177 5.42 24.15 -5.38
CA ARG A 177 6.83 24.50 -5.05
C ARG A 177 6.97 25.19 -3.70
N LYS A 178 5.95 25.93 -3.27
CA LYS A 178 5.93 26.62 -1.97
C LYS A 178 5.51 25.68 -0.82
N THR A 179 4.99 24.51 -1.15
CA THR A 179 4.51 23.51 -0.20
C THR A 179 5.67 22.57 0.14
N SER A 180 6.10 22.51 1.40
CA SER A 180 7.03 21.48 1.88
C SER A 180 6.35 20.11 2.08
N GLY A 181 5.02 20.08 1.93
CA GLY A 181 4.15 18.95 2.12
C GLY A 181 4.41 17.78 1.16
N ARG A 182 4.07 16.59 1.65
CA ARG A 182 4.12 15.33 0.89
C ARG A 182 2.69 14.82 0.73
N LEU A 183 2.31 14.45 -0.48
CA LEU A 183 1.04 13.77 -0.71
C LEU A 183 1.26 12.27 -0.57
N PRO A 184 0.78 11.63 0.53
CA PRO A 184 0.87 10.19 0.66
C PRO A 184 -0.04 9.49 -0.36
N ASN A 185 0.40 8.32 -0.85
CA ASN A 185 -0.48 7.43 -1.60
C ASN A 185 -1.53 6.82 -0.65
N SER A 186 -2.81 6.92 -1.01
CA SER A 186 -3.95 6.29 -0.31
C SER A 186 -4.17 4.82 -0.71
N LEU A 187 -3.58 4.37 -1.82
CA LEU A 187 -3.48 2.95 -2.17
C LEU A 187 -2.33 2.32 -1.39
N ARG A 188 -2.66 1.30 -0.60
CA ARG A 188 -1.74 0.62 0.31
C ARG A 188 -1.59 -0.84 -0.11
N PHE A 189 -0.46 -1.39 0.28
CA PHE A 189 -0.04 -2.73 -0.08
C PHE A 189 0.38 -3.45 1.20
N LYS A 190 0.06 -4.74 1.31
CA LYS A 190 0.40 -5.61 2.44
C LYS A 190 0.72 -7.02 1.95
N VAL A 191 1.55 -7.74 2.67
CA VAL A 191 1.71 -9.19 2.53
C VAL A 191 1.05 -9.84 3.74
N ARG A 192 0.21 -10.86 3.53
CA ARG A 192 -0.41 -11.64 4.60
C ARG A 192 -0.40 -13.12 4.26
N GLN A 193 -0.59 -13.95 5.28
CA GLN A 193 -0.81 -15.38 5.09
C GLN A 193 -2.09 -15.61 4.29
N ASP A 194 -2.06 -16.64 3.45
CA ASP A 194 -3.25 -17.11 2.76
C ASP A 194 -4.22 -17.78 3.75
N SER A 195 -5.51 -17.55 3.55
CA SER A 195 -6.55 -18.06 4.45
C SER A 195 -6.80 -19.55 4.30
N GLU A 196 -6.55 -20.11 3.10
CA GLU A 196 -6.73 -21.54 2.82
C GLU A 196 -5.47 -22.34 3.17
N ASN A 197 -4.29 -21.76 2.95
CA ASN A 197 -3.00 -22.35 3.28
C ASN A 197 -2.07 -21.33 4.01
N PRO A 198 -2.00 -21.37 5.35
CA PRO A 198 -1.19 -20.45 6.14
C PRO A 198 0.33 -20.48 5.90
N GLU A 199 0.85 -21.51 5.22
CA GLU A 199 2.27 -21.58 4.79
C GLU A 199 2.54 -20.70 3.56
N LYS A 200 1.49 -20.38 2.81
CA LYS A 200 1.55 -19.50 1.64
C LYS A 200 1.21 -18.06 2.01
N LEU A 201 1.71 -17.14 1.20
CA LEU A 201 1.51 -15.71 1.32
C LEU A 201 0.77 -15.17 0.10
N ARG A 202 -0.05 -14.13 0.34
CA ARG A 202 -0.68 -13.30 -0.70
C ARG A 202 -0.27 -11.85 -0.56
N GLY A 203 -0.26 -11.17 -1.70
CA GLY A 203 -0.20 -9.72 -1.75
C GLY A 203 -1.60 -9.15 -1.69
N VAL A 204 -1.84 -8.19 -0.80
CA VAL A 204 -3.10 -7.47 -0.66
C VAL A 204 -2.88 -6.01 -1.02
N ILE A 205 -3.82 -5.46 -1.77
CA ILE A 205 -3.86 -4.05 -2.18
C ILE A 205 -5.21 -3.52 -1.73
N PHE A 206 -5.22 -2.37 -1.06
CA PHE A 206 -6.46 -1.78 -0.59
C PHE A 206 -6.43 -0.27 -0.72
N HIS A 207 -7.57 0.31 -1.06
CA HIS A 207 -7.73 1.74 -1.17
C HIS A 207 -8.37 2.30 0.10
N ALA A 208 -7.64 3.19 0.78
CA ALA A 208 -8.13 3.92 1.94
C ALA A 208 -8.27 5.41 1.56
N PRO A 209 -9.33 5.78 0.82
CA PRO A 209 -9.51 7.10 0.22
C PRO A 209 -9.59 8.21 1.27
N CYS A 210 -8.97 9.34 0.95
CA CYS A 210 -9.14 10.61 1.64
C CYS A 210 -8.76 11.75 0.68
N LEU A 211 -9.29 12.95 0.93
CA LEU A 211 -8.92 14.13 0.17
C LEU A 211 -7.47 14.54 0.51
N PRO A 212 -6.66 14.96 -0.47
CA PRO A 212 -5.42 15.68 -0.17
C PRO A 212 -5.71 16.91 0.70
N THR A 213 -4.79 17.28 1.57
CA THR A 213 -4.93 18.48 2.40
C THR A 213 -5.04 19.75 1.54
N ARG A 214 -5.61 20.82 2.11
CA ARG A 214 -5.85 22.09 1.42
C ARG A 214 -4.58 22.71 0.80
N GLU A 215 -3.40 22.39 1.35
CA GLU A 215 -2.10 22.82 0.81
C GLU A 215 -1.84 22.37 -0.64
N PHE A 216 -2.49 21.30 -1.08
CA PHE A 216 -2.41 20.79 -2.46
C PHE A 216 -3.46 21.39 -3.39
N SER A 217 -4.39 22.21 -2.86
CA SER A 217 -5.54 22.73 -3.61
C SER A 217 -6.29 21.62 -4.37
N PRO A 218 -6.81 20.60 -3.66
CA PRO A 218 -7.39 19.42 -4.29
C PRO A 218 -8.61 19.76 -5.15
N CYS A 219 -8.69 19.15 -6.33
CA CYS A 219 -9.89 19.16 -7.16
C CYS A 219 -10.54 17.77 -7.12
N LYS A 220 -11.69 17.67 -6.43
CA LYS A 220 -12.38 16.38 -6.18
C LYS A 220 -12.63 15.63 -7.49
N THR A 221 -13.17 16.29 -8.51
CA THR A 221 -13.45 15.68 -9.82
C THR A 221 -12.21 15.11 -10.51
N VAL A 222 -11.06 15.79 -10.40
CA VAL A 222 -9.80 15.28 -10.96
C VAL A 222 -9.32 14.06 -10.18
N ILE A 223 -9.37 14.12 -8.85
CA ILE A 223 -8.96 13.02 -7.97
C ILE A 223 -9.84 11.79 -8.19
N GLU A 224 -11.16 11.99 -8.35
CA GLU A 224 -12.10 10.92 -8.66
C GLU A 224 -11.73 10.23 -9.97
N ARG A 225 -11.58 10.99 -11.06
CA ARG A 225 -11.15 10.44 -12.36
C ARG A 225 -9.85 9.64 -12.26
N VAL A 226 -8.86 10.17 -11.53
CA VAL A 226 -7.57 9.50 -11.32
C VAL A 226 -7.78 8.16 -10.63
N TRP A 227 -8.55 8.11 -9.54
CA TRP A 227 -8.80 6.88 -8.80
C TRP A 227 -9.66 5.88 -9.57
N GLU A 228 -10.65 6.32 -10.35
CA GLU A 228 -11.43 5.46 -11.25
C GLU A 228 -10.54 4.76 -12.29
N CYS A 229 -9.56 5.47 -12.85
CA CYS A 229 -8.57 4.86 -13.74
C CYS A 229 -7.73 3.80 -13.02
N VAL A 230 -7.36 4.03 -11.75
CA VAL A 230 -6.62 3.06 -10.95
C VAL A 230 -7.48 1.84 -10.61
N HIS A 231 -8.73 2.02 -10.18
CA HIS A 231 -9.62 0.91 -9.83
C HIS A 231 -9.86 0.02 -11.05
N ARG A 232 -10.21 0.61 -12.21
CA ARG A 232 -10.37 -0.12 -13.47
C ARG A 232 -9.10 -0.87 -13.90
N PHE A 233 -7.92 -0.30 -13.64
CA PHE A 233 -6.66 -1.00 -13.91
C PHE A 233 -6.47 -2.22 -13.00
N LEU A 234 -6.81 -2.10 -11.72
CA LEU A 234 -6.69 -3.21 -10.75
C LEU A 234 -7.74 -4.31 -10.99
N ASP A 235 -8.91 -3.96 -11.52
CA ASP A 235 -9.96 -4.90 -11.92
C ASP A 235 -9.71 -5.54 -13.29
N GLY A 236 -8.84 -4.93 -14.10
CA GLY A 236 -8.56 -5.36 -15.46
C GLY A 236 -7.53 -6.49 -15.57
N PRO A 237 -7.37 -7.08 -16.76
CA PRO A 237 -6.31 -8.04 -17.01
C PRO A 237 -4.95 -7.36 -16.86
N ALA A 238 -4.12 -7.87 -15.96
CA ALA A 238 -2.81 -7.34 -15.67
C ALA A 238 -1.74 -8.44 -15.71
N THR A 239 -0.47 -8.04 -15.83
CA THR A 239 0.68 -8.96 -15.77
C THR A 239 0.71 -9.78 -14.47
N VAL A 240 0.16 -9.21 -13.39
CA VAL A 240 -0.09 -9.92 -12.13
C VAL A 240 -1.61 -9.98 -11.99
N ALA A 241 -2.16 -11.19 -11.99
CA ALA A 241 -3.59 -11.40 -11.81
C ALA A 241 -4.02 -11.06 -10.37
N LEU A 242 -5.08 -10.28 -10.28
CA LEU A 242 -5.71 -9.83 -9.04
C LEU A 242 -7.17 -10.25 -9.02
N GLU A 243 -7.71 -10.44 -7.83
CA GLU A 243 -9.13 -10.64 -7.59
C GLU A 243 -9.60 -9.74 -6.45
N ARG A 244 -10.87 -9.30 -6.49
CA ARG A 244 -11.48 -8.57 -5.38
C ARG A 244 -11.90 -9.52 -4.26
N ILE A 245 -11.93 -9.03 -3.03
CA ILE A 245 -12.33 -9.80 -1.85
C ILE A 245 -13.32 -9.03 -0.96
N SER A 246 -14.20 -9.76 -0.28
CA SER A 246 -15.17 -9.22 0.69
C SER A 246 -14.59 -8.89 2.05
N GLU A 247 -13.48 -9.52 2.45
CA GLU A 247 -13.18 -9.91 3.84
C GLU A 247 -14.22 -10.81 4.50
#